data_AF-A0A349WGM0-F1
#
_entry.id   AF-A0A349WGM0-F1
#
_cell.length_a   1.000
_cell.length_b   1.000
_cell.length_c   1.000
_cell.angle_alpha   90.00
_cell.angle_beta   90.00
_cell.angle_gamma   90.00
#
_symmetry.space_group_name_H-M   'P 1'
#
loop_
_entity.id
_entity.type
_entity.pdbx_description
1 polymer ?
#
loop_
_entity_poly.entity_id
_entity_poly.type
_entity_poly.pdbx_seq_one_letter_code
_entity_poly.pdbx_strand_id
1 'polypeptide(L)'
;AKQKENMFPDMAAGHSVGEFAALAAAKAFSFADGLRMVAKRGEIMAKVRGGGMAAVIGLESNIISATLKEKNLQKIDLANFNSPGQIVISGTALEIDSSIPVLKEAGAKLVVPLKVSGAFHSEMMKEPSQEFAVFLKEFSFAAPNFPIFANVTASEYSNSEEIGGLLVKQMYSSVLWSKSIQKMRSFGAVEFIECGPGNVLTKLLRQIP
;
A
#
# COMPACT_ATOMS: atom_id res chain seq x y z
N ALA A 1 -20.56 0.93 -16.31
CA ALA A 1 -21.30 1.81 -15.39
C ALA A 1 -21.15 3.23 -15.91
N LYS A 2 -22.24 3.93 -16.25
CA LYS A 2 -22.18 5.35 -16.62
C LYS A 2 -21.61 6.10 -15.41
N GLN A 3 -20.53 6.85 -15.58
CA GLN A 3 -20.19 7.91 -14.63
C GLN A 3 -21.49 8.72 -14.46
N LYS A 4 -22.04 8.81 -13.24
CA LYS A 4 -23.00 9.87 -12.94
C LYS A 4 -22.23 11.16 -13.21
N GLU A 5 -22.61 11.89 -14.25
CA GLU A 5 -21.79 12.90 -14.93
C GLU A 5 -21.30 14.09 -14.09
N ASN A 6 -21.52 14.12 -12.76
CA ASN A 6 -21.14 15.25 -11.90
C ASN A 6 -20.67 14.87 -10.49
N MET A 7 -20.20 13.64 -10.25
CA MET A 7 -19.59 13.30 -8.95
C MET A 7 -18.06 13.36 -9.05
N PHE A 8 -17.48 14.46 -8.59
CA PHE A 8 -16.05 14.54 -8.28
C PHE A 8 -15.85 14.25 -6.79
N PRO A 9 -14.88 13.40 -6.42
CA PRO A 9 -14.59 13.18 -5.01
C PRO A 9 -13.94 14.44 -4.41
N ASP A 10 -14.30 14.78 -3.18
CA ASP A 10 -13.63 15.85 -2.42
C ASP A 10 -12.18 15.48 -2.06
N MET A 11 -11.91 14.18 -1.95
CA MET A 11 -10.59 13.61 -1.70
C MET A 11 -10.57 12.13 -2.08
N ALA A 12 -9.39 11.58 -2.35
CA ALA A 12 -9.24 10.15 -2.59
C ALA A 12 -7.96 9.55 -1.98
N ALA A 13 -7.99 8.23 -1.83
CA ALA A 13 -6.83 7.42 -1.50
C ALA A 13 -6.93 6.11 -2.27
N GLY A 14 -5.80 5.55 -2.66
CA GLY A 14 -5.75 4.25 -3.32
C GLY A 14 -4.79 3.32 -2.60
N HIS A 15 -5.15 2.05 -2.43
CA HIS A 15 -4.31 1.07 -1.72
C HIS A 15 -3.27 0.48 -2.67
N SER A 16 -1.99 0.70 -2.39
CA SER A 16 -0.85 0.26 -3.20
C SER A 16 -1.02 0.63 -4.68
N VAL A 17 -1.28 -0.34 -5.56
CA VAL A 17 -1.54 -0.09 -6.98
C VAL A 17 -2.71 0.88 -7.22
N GLY A 18 -3.68 0.93 -6.30
CA GLY A 18 -4.81 1.86 -6.38
C GLY A 18 -4.40 3.33 -6.30
N GLU A 19 -3.23 3.66 -5.73
CA GLU A 19 -2.73 5.04 -5.63
C GLU A 19 -2.54 5.67 -7.03
N PHE A 20 -2.14 4.87 -8.02
CA PHE A 20 -2.06 5.31 -9.41
C PHE A 20 -3.43 5.67 -10.00
N ALA A 21 -4.47 4.90 -9.67
CA ALA A 21 -5.83 5.18 -10.11
C ALA A 21 -6.38 6.46 -9.45
N ALA A 22 -6.07 6.68 -8.17
CA ALA A 22 -6.44 7.89 -7.44
C ALA A 22 -5.77 9.14 -8.05
N LEU A 23 -4.47 9.06 -8.32
CA LEU A 23 -3.71 10.13 -8.99
C LEU A 23 -4.21 10.41 -10.41
N ALA A 24 -4.54 9.38 -11.19
CA ALA A 24 -5.13 9.53 -12.53
C ALA A 24 -6.51 10.22 -12.47
N ALA A 25 -7.34 9.85 -11.49
CA ALA A 25 -8.65 10.48 -11.28
C ALA A 25 -8.50 11.97 -10.93
N ALA A 26 -7.45 12.32 -10.17
CA ALA A 26 -7.09 13.70 -9.84
C ALA A 26 -6.29 14.43 -10.94
N LYS A 27 -6.15 13.84 -12.12
CA LYS A 27 -5.46 14.44 -13.28
C LYS A 27 -3.98 14.74 -13.05
N ALA A 28 -3.32 14.06 -12.11
CA ALA A 28 -1.88 14.19 -11.90
C ALA A 28 -1.06 13.67 -13.10
N PHE A 29 -1.64 12.77 -13.91
CA PHE A 29 -1.12 12.30 -15.19
C PHE A 29 -2.26 11.76 -16.07
N SER A 30 -1.96 11.48 -17.35
CA SER A 30 -2.94 10.91 -18.27
C SER A 30 -3.26 9.44 -17.92
N PHE A 31 -4.44 8.95 -18.31
CA PHE A 31 -4.79 7.54 -18.14
C PHE A 31 -3.77 6.60 -18.80
N ALA A 32 -3.32 6.95 -20.01
CA ALA A 32 -2.35 6.15 -20.77
C ALA A 32 -1.01 6.06 -20.02
N ASP A 33 -0.53 7.17 -19.45
CA ASP A 33 0.70 7.20 -18.67
C ASP A 33 0.55 6.42 -17.37
N GLY A 34 -0.57 6.58 -16.67
CA GLY A 34 -0.92 5.78 -15.49
C GLY A 34 -0.86 4.29 -15.76
N LEU A 35 -1.42 3.84 -16.88
CA LEU A 35 -1.40 2.44 -17.29
C LEU A 35 0.02 1.95 -17.60
N ARG A 36 0.84 2.76 -18.30
CA ARG A 36 2.26 2.45 -18.56
C ARG A 36 3.05 2.31 -17.27
N MET A 37 2.86 3.22 -16.32
CA MET A 37 3.50 3.18 -15.00
C MET A 37 3.10 1.93 -14.20
N VAL A 38 1.81 1.62 -14.12
CA VAL A 38 1.32 0.41 -13.42
C VAL A 38 1.86 -0.86 -14.07
N ALA A 39 1.86 -0.94 -15.40
CA ALA A 39 2.40 -2.08 -16.14
C ALA A 39 3.90 -2.27 -15.85
N LYS A 40 4.70 -1.21 -15.93
CA LYS A 40 6.13 -1.27 -15.64
C LYS A 40 6.43 -1.65 -14.19
N ARG A 41 5.69 -1.07 -13.24
CA ARG A 41 5.78 -1.44 -11.82
C ARG A 41 5.47 -2.92 -11.61
N GLY A 42 4.41 -3.43 -12.23
CA GLY A 42 4.03 -4.84 -12.18
C GLY A 42 5.11 -5.76 -12.76
N GLU A 43 5.67 -5.42 -13.91
CA GLU A 43 6.80 -6.14 -14.54
C GLU A 43 7.99 -6.25 -13.58
N ILE A 44 8.43 -5.13 -13.00
CA ILE A 44 9.56 -5.07 -12.07
C ILE A 44 9.28 -5.91 -10.82
N MET A 45 8.12 -5.71 -10.19
CA MET A 45 7.72 -6.45 -8.99
C MET A 45 7.62 -7.96 -9.25
N ALA A 46 7.17 -8.34 -10.45
CA ALA A 46 7.07 -9.73 -10.87
C ALA A 46 8.42 -10.38 -11.22
N LYS A 47 9.56 -9.66 -11.19
CA LYS A 47 10.91 -10.26 -11.31
C LYS A 47 11.46 -10.71 -9.96
N VAL A 48 11.00 -10.12 -8.85
CA VAL A 48 11.49 -10.46 -7.50
C VAL A 48 11.06 -11.87 -7.12
N ARG A 49 11.99 -12.65 -6.58
CA ARG A 49 11.82 -14.05 -6.17
C ARG A 49 12.30 -14.25 -4.74
N GLY A 50 11.93 -15.38 -4.13
CA GLY A 50 12.37 -15.75 -2.78
C GLY A 50 11.72 -14.94 -1.66
N GLY A 51 10.72 -14.12 -1.98
CA GLY A 51 9.93 -13.37 -1.01
C GLY A 51 8.57 -14.02 -0.76
N GLY A 52 7.90 -13.55 0.29
CA GLY A 52 6.54 -13.92 0.63
C GLY A 52 5.85 -12.80 1.41
N MET A 53 4.54 -12.95 1.59
CA MET A 53 3.74 -12.06 2.42
C MET A 53 2.71 -12.86 3.21
N ALA A 54 2.34 -12.38 4.39
CA ALA A 54 1.27 -12.95 5.19
C ALA A 54 0.42 -11.86 5.85
N ALA A 55 -0.90 -12.06 5.90
CA ALA A 55 -1.80 -11.23 6.67
C ALA A 55 -1.88 -11.74 8.11
N VAL A 56 -1.56 -10.88 9.07
CA VAL A 56 -1.65 -11.11 10.51
C VAL A 56 -2.92 -10.43 11.02
N ILE A 57 -3.82 -11.20 11.62
CA ILE A 57 -5.13 -10.75 12.08
C ILE A 57 -5.23 -10.90 13.59
N GLY A 58 -5.77 -9.89 14.26
CA GLY A 58 -5.99 -9.85 15.71
C GLY A 58 -4.74 -9.60 16.53
N LEU A 59 -3.68 -9.03 15.94
CA LEU A 59 -2.45 -8.69 16.67
C LEU A 59 -1.99 -7.27 16.31
N GLU A 60 -1.62 -6.50 17.33
CA GLU A 60 -1.14 -5.13 17.16
C GLU A 60 0.28 -5.09 16.58
N SER A 61 0.58 -4.06 15.78
CA SER A 61 1.85 -3.97 15.05
C SER A 61 3.08 -3.91 15.96
N ASN A 62 2.98 -3.27 17.12
CA ASN A 62 4.06 -3.21 18.10
C ASN A 62 4.40 -4.60 18.66
N ILE A 63 3.40 -5.45 18.90
CA ILE A 63 3.60 -6.83 19.34
C ILE A 63 4.22 -7.64 18.21
N ILE A 64 3.73 -7.52 16.98
CA ILE A 64 4.31 -8.17 15.80
C ILE A 64 5.81 -7.82 15.69
N SER A 65 6.17 -6.54 15.69
CA SER A 65 7.57 -6.11 15.60
C SER A 65 8.43 -6.61 16.75
N ALA A 66 7.91 -6.60 17.98
CA ALA A 66 8.64 -7.11 19.15
C ALA A 66 8.90 -8.61 19.05
N THR A 67 7.89 -9.41 18.67
CA THR A 67 8.00 -10.86 18.49
C THR A 67 8.99 -11.21 17.37
N LEU A 68 8.90 -10.54 16.22
CA LEU A 68 9.85 -10.77 15.10
C LEU A 68 11.29 -10.50 15.54
N LYS A 69 11.52 -9.41 16.29
CA LYS A 69 12.83 -9.06 16.83
C LYS A 69 13.33 -10.10 17.84
N GLU A 70 12.48 -10.51 18.79
CA GLU A 70 12.81 -11.53 19.80
C GLU A 70 13.21 -12.86 19.16
N LYS A 71 12.52 -13.26 18.09
CA LYS A 71 12.79 -14.50 17.35
C LYS A 71 13.87 -14.37 16.27
N ASN A 72 14.54 -13.22 16.20
CA ASN A 72 15.60 -12.91 15.23
C ASN A 72 15.15 -13.06 13.75
N LEU A 73 13.89 -12.75 13.46
CA LEU A 73 13.31 -12.71 12.12
C LEU A 73 13.45 -11.27 11.57
N GLN A 74 14.67 -10.93 11.12
CA GLN A 74 15.05 -9.55 10.79
C GLN A 74 14.80 -9.16 9.33
N LYS A 75 14.41 -10.09 8.46
CA LYS A 75 14.13 -9.85 7.04
C LYS A 75 12.63 -9.79 6.77
N ILE A 76 11.86 -9.33 7.75
CA ILE A 76 10.42 -9.10 7.64
C ILE A 76 10.12 -7.64 7.95
N ASP A 77 9.45 -6.99 7.00
CA ASP A 77 8.87 -5.66 7.13
C ASP A 77 7.35 -5.74 7.32
N LEU A 78 6.79 -4.72 7.98
CA LEU A 78 5.34 -4.54 8.06
C LEU A 78 4.87 -3.79 6.80
N ALA A 79 4.52 -4.56 5.77
CA ALA A 79 4.10 -4.07 4.45
C ALA A 79 2.84 -3.20 4.47
N ASN A 80 1.79 -3.60 5.20
CA ASN A 80 0.51 -2.88 5.16
C ASN A 80 -0.10 -2.74 6.55
N PHE A 81 -0.46 -1.50 6.92
CA PHE A 81 -1.24 -1.17 8.11
C PHE A 81 -2.69 -0.95 7.68
N ASN A 82 -3.42 -2.05 7.48
CA ASN A 82 -4.70 -2.03 6.78
C ASN A 82 -5.87 -1.62 7.69
N SER A 83 -5.90 -2.09 8.93
CA SER A 83 -6.88 -1.68 9.95
C SER A 83 -6.33 -2.02 11.33
N PRO A 84 -6.90 -1.48 12.43
CA PRO A 84 -6.61 -1.96 13.78
C PRO A 84 -6.67 -3.49 13.85
N GLY A 85 -5.61 -4.11 14.34
CA GLY A 85 -5.48 -5.56 14.40
C GLY A 85 -5.38 -6.29 13.06
N GLN A 86 -5.10 -5.63 11.92
CA GLN A 86 -4.82 -6.32 10.66
C GLN A 86 -3.67 -5.70 9.91
N ILE A 87 -2.55 -6.41 9.93
CA ILE A 87 -1.26 -6.02 9.38
C ILE A 87 -0.84 -7.05 8.34
N VAL A 88 -0.27 -6.61 7.22
CA VAL A 88 0.44 -7.52 6.30
C VAL A 88 1.92 -7.39 6.57
N ILE A 89 2.59 -8.53 6.70
CA ILE A 89 4.04 -8.65 6.77
C ILE A 89 4.58 -9.16 5.43
N SER A 90 5.81 -8.76 5.09
CA SER A 90 6.49 -9.15 3.86
C SER A 90 7.97 -9.33 4.11
N GLY A 91 8.58 -10.34 3.52
CA GLY A 91 9.98 -10.64 3.75
C GLY A 91 10.45 -11.84 2.95
N THR A 92 11.59 -12.42 3.32
CA THR A 92 12.01 -13.69 2.72
C THR A 92 10.96 -14.77 2.97
N ALA A 93 10.74 -15.66 2.00
CA ALA A 93 9.75 -16.73 2.13
C ALA A 93 9.99 -17.59 3.39
N LEU A 94 11.26 -17.94 3.64
CA LEU A 94 11.67 -18.72 4.81
C LEU A 94 11.30 -18.05 6.14
N GLU A 95 11.55 -16.74 6.28
CA GLU A 95 11.19 -16.05 7.51
C GLU A 95 9.69 -15.84 7.63
N ILE A 96 8.97 -15.59 6.53
CA ILE A 96 7.51 -15.51 6.54
C ILE A 96 6.91 -16.82 7.04
N ASP A 97 7.36 -17.97 6.55
CA ASP A 97 6.91 -19.28 7.01
C ASP A 97 7.24 -19.49 8.50
N SER A 98 8.45 -19.10 8.91
CA SER A 98 8.91 -19.18 10.31
C SER A 98 8.14 -18.25 11.24
N SER A 99 7.60 -17.13 10.74
CA SER A 99 6.84 -16.15 11.51
C SER A 99 5.44 -16.64 11.89
N ILE A 100 4.86 -17.57 11.13
CA ILE A 100 3.47 -18.04 11.32
C ILE A 100 3.24 -18.64 12.72
N PRO A 101 3.99 -19.66 13.17
CA PRO A 101 3.76 -20.24 14.49
C PRO A 101 4.04 -19.24 15.61
N VAL A 102 5.11 -18.46 15.52
CA VAL A 102 5.52 -17.53 16.59
C VAL A 102 4.54 -16.38 16.77
N LEU A 103 3.96 -15.86 15.68
CA LEU A 103 2.94 -14.80 15.77
C LEU A 103 1.60 -15.33 16.29
N LYS A 104 1.26 -16.59 16.00
CA LYS A 104 0.09 -17.25 16.61
C LYS A 104 0.28 -17.42 18.11
N GLU A 105 1.45 -17.88 18.55
CA GLU A 105 1.80 -17.99 19.98
C GLU A 105 1.78 -16.64 20.68
N ALA A 106 2.18 -15.56 19.99
CA ALA A 106 2.12 -14.20 20.48
C ALA A 106 0.69 -13.60 20.55
N GLY A 107 -0.34 -14.35 20.14
CA GLY A 107 -1.74 -13.96 20.27
C GLY A 107 -2.43 -13.56 18.97
N ALA A 108 -1.80 -13.70 17.80
CA ALA A 108 -2.50 -13.49 16.54
C ALA A 108 -3.64 -14.49 16.37
N LYS A 109 -4.84 -13.99 16.10
CA LYS A 109 -6.02 -14.81 15.81
C LYS A 109 -5.82 -15.66 14.55
N LEU A 110 -5.25 -15.07 13.51
CA LEU A 110 -4.91 -15.75 12.26
C LEU A 110 -3.61 -15.18 11.68
N VAL A 111 -2.83 -16.04 11.03
CA VAL A 111 -1.72 -15.65 10.16
C VAL A 111 -1.91 -16.40 8.85
N VAL A 112 -2.16 -15.67 7.77
CA VAL A 112 -2.60 -16.22 6.49
C VAL A 112 -1.58 -15.86 5.41
N PRO A 113 -0.82 -16.83 4.88
CA PRO A 113 0.06 -16.61 3.73
C PRO A 113 -0.72 -16.11 2.52
N LEU A 114 -0.19 -15.10 1.83
CA LEU A 114 -0.78 -14.55 0.62
C LEU A 114 -0.19 -15.27 -0.60
N LYS A 115 -1.01 -15.45 -1.64
CA LYS A 115 -0.61 -16.11 -2.90
C LYS A 115 0.21 -15.15 -3.78
N VAL A 116 1.41 -14.79 -3.32
CA VAL A 116 2.37 -13.92 -4.00
C VAL A 116 3.78 -14.48 -3.84
N SER A 117 4.64 -14.24 -4.83
CA SER A 117 6.03 -14.73 -4.85
C SER A 117 7.07 -13.65 -4.50
N GLY A 118 6.62 -12.44 -4.20
CA GLY A 118 7.44 -11.27 -3.91
C GLY A 118 7.13 -10.69 -2.54
N ALA A 119 8.14 -10.10 -1.91
CA ALA A 119 8.02 -9.37 -0.65
C ALA A 119 7.71 -7.89 -0.95
N PHE A 120 6.49 -7.59 -1.40
CA PHE A 120 6.13 -6.22 -1.76
C PHE A 120 6.09 -5.31 -0.53
N HIS A 121 6.44 -4.02 -0.70
CA HIS A 121 6.49 -3.06 0.42
C HIS A 121 7.52 -3.43 1.51
N SER A 122 8.66 -4.01 1.10
CA SER A 122 9.79 -4.38 1.97
C SER A 122 11.12 -3.85 1.43
N GLU A 123 12.19 -3.97 2.22
CA GLU A 123 13.56 -3.66 1.79
C GLU A 123 13.97 -4.45 0.53
N MET A 124 13.41 -5.65 0.28
CA MET A 124 13.67 -6.44 -0.94
C MET A 124 13.20 -5.75 -2.22
N MET A 125 12.32 -4.75 -2.12
CA MET A 125 11.85 -3.95 -3.26
C MET A 125 12.69 -2.70 -3.52
N LYS A 126 13.65 -2.35 -2.65
CA LYS A 126 14.39 -1.10 -2.73
C LYS A 126 15.32 -1.03 -3.95
N GLU A 127 16.08 -2.09 -4.21
CA GLU A 127 16.90 -2.19 -5.42
C GLU A 127 16.02 -2.23 -6.69
N PRO A 128 15.00 -3.10 -6.81
CA PRO A 128 14.07 -3.06 -7.94
C PRO A 128 13.38 -1.70 -8.16
N SER A 129 13.14 -0.94 -7.09
CA SER A 129 12.52 0.40 -7.22
C SER A 129 13.39 1.40 -7.99
N GLN A 130 14.70 1.19 -8.09
CA GLN A 130 15.59 2.05 -8.88
C GLN A 130 15.30 1.96 -10.38
N GLU A 131 14.96 0.77 -10.89
CA GLU A 131 14.53 0.60 -12.29
C GLU A 131 13.26 1.43 -12.54
N PHE A 132 12.33 1.42 -11.58
CA PHE A 132 11.10 2.21 -11.67
C PHE A 132 11.38 3.71 -11.57
N ALA A 133 12.32 4.13 -10.71
CA ALA A 133 12.73 5.53 -10.58
C ALA A 133 13.31 6.09 -11.88
N VAL A 134 14.11 5.30 -12.61
CA VAL A 134 14.62 5.70 -13.93
C VAL A 134 13.48 5.84 -14.93
N PHE A 135 12.58 4.85 -14.99
CA PHE A 135 11.42 4.88 -15.89
C PHE A 135 10.50 6.08 -15.64
N LEU A 136 10.28 6.45 -14.37
CA LEU A 136 9.41 7.58 -14.02
C LEU A 136 9.93 8.94 -14.51
N LYS A 137 11.21 9.07 -14.89
CA LYS A 137 11.76 10.30 -15.47
C LYS A 137 11.21 10.62 -16.86
N GLU A 138 10.57 9.65 -17.52
CA GLU A 138 9.90 9.84 -18.81
C GLU A 138 8.56 10.60 -18.68
N PHE A 139 8.06 10.79 -17.45
CA PHE A 139 6.74 11.33 -17.19
C PHE A 139 6.83 12.67 -16.46
N SER A 140 5.80 13.49 -16.67
CA SER A 140 5.59 14.73 -15.92
C SER A 140 4.32 14.60 -15.08
N PHE A 141 4.37 15.15 -13.88
CA PHE A 141 3.26 15.12 -12.94
C PHE A 141 2.66 16.52 -12.79
N ALA A 142 1.33 16.59 -12.85
CA ALA A 142 0.56 17.79 -12.52
C ALA A 142 0.12 17.75 -11.05
N ALA A 143 -0.19 18.92 -10.49
CA ALA A 143 -0.79 19.00 -9.16
C ALA A 143 -2.17 18.29 -9.19
N PRO A 144 -2.48 17.42 -8.21
CA PRO A 144 -3.79 16.77 -8.15
C PRO A 144 -4.92 17.81 -8.02
N ASN A 145 -5.99 17.66 -8.80
CA ASN A 145 -7.15 18.57 -8.76
C ASN A 145 -7.95 18.50 -7.44
N PHE A 146 -7.74 17.45 -6.66
CA PHE A 146 -8.30 17.28 -5.32
C PHE A 146 -7.29 16.49 -4.46
N PRO A 147 -7.37 16.62 -3.12
CA PRO A 147 -6.52 15.90 -2.17
C PRO A 147 -6.38 14.40 -2.45
N ILE A 148 -5.13 13.94 -2.62
CA ILE A 148 -4.78 12.51 -2.69
C ILE A 148 -3.86 12.15 -1.54
N PHE A 149 -4.24 11.16 -0.74
CA PHE A 149 -3.45 10.71 0.42
C PHE A 149 -2.42 9.64 0.03
N ALA A 150 -1.14 9.99 0.15
CA ALA A 150 -0.05 9.11 -0.24
C ALA A 150 0.11 7.93 0.73
N ASN A 151 0.38 6.74 0.21
CA ASN A 151 0.47 5.52 1.05
C ASN A 151 1.62 5.56 2.05
N VAL A 152 2.74 6.19 1.66
CA VAL A 152 3.98 6.22 2.43
C VAL A 152 3.89 7.13 3.65
N THR A 153 3.17 8.26 3.53
CA THR A 153 3.15 9.31 4.55
C THR A 153 1.82 9.36 5.30
N ALA A 154 0.74 8.82 4.70
CA ALA A 154 -0.65 9.05 5.10
C ALA A 154 -1.03 10.54 5.19
N SER A 155 -0.41 11.34 4.33
CA SER A 155 -0.69 12.77 4.16
C SER A 155 -0.99 13.05 2.70
N GLU A 156 -1.62 14.19 2.43
CA GLU A 156 -1.86 14.65 1.08
C GLU A 156 -0.55 14.91 0.33
N TYR A 157 -0.58 14.68 -0.98
CA TYR A 157 0.45 15.18 -1.87
C TYR A 157 0.50 16.71 -1.80
N SER A 158 1.63 17.26 -1.37
CA SER A 158 1.81 18.70 -1.13
C SER A 158 2.12 19.48 -2.41
N ASN A 159 2.74 18.83 -3.40
CA ASN A 159 2.98 19.36 -4.74
C ASN A 159 3.23 18.22 -5.74
N SER A 160 3.34 18.54 -7.03
CA SER A 160 3.52 17.53 -8.07
C SER A 160 4.93 16.93 -8.14
N GLU A 161 5.95 17.64 -7.66
CA GLU A 161 7.35 17.21 -7.74
C GLU A 161 7.64 16.00 -6.85
N GLU A 162 6.93 15.87 -5.73
CA GLU A 162 7.09 14.71 -4.83
C GLU A 162 6.36 13.44 -5.32
N ILE A 163 5.46 13.53 -6.30
CA ILE A 163 4.64 12.39 -6.74
C ILE A 163 5.52 11.24 -7.22
N GLY A 164 6.44 11.50 -8.15
CA GLY A 164 7.34 10.48 -8.67
C GLY A 164 8.18 9.83 -7.57
N GLY A 165 8.78 10.65 -6.70
CA GLY A 165 9.63 10.15 -5.60
C GLY A 165 8.86 9.30 -4.59
N LEU A 166 7.62 9.69 -4.24
CA LEU A 166 6.77 8.92 -3.34
C LEU A 166 6.27 7.63 -3.99
N LEU A 167 5.96 7.61 -5.29
CA LEU A 167 5.58 6.38 -6.00
C LEU A 167 6.73 5.37 -6.08
N VAL A 168 7.98 5.81 -6.21
CA VAL A 168 9.16 4.94 -6.08
C VAL A 168 9.25 4.41 -4.65
N LYS A 169 9.22 5.32 -3.66
CA LYS A 169 9.33 4.99 -2.24
C LYS A 169 8.23 4.03 -1.78
N GLN A 170 7.05 4.14 -2.36
CA GLN A 170 5.89 3.28 -2.11
C GLN A 170 6.21 1.80 -2.35
N MET A 171 7.09 1.44 -3.29
CA MET A 171 7.40 0.04 -3.61
C MET A 171 8.07 -0.72 -2.45
N TYR A 172 8.83 -0.01 -1.61
CA TYR A 172 9.63 -0.58 -0.52
C TYR A 172 9.28 0.00 0.86
N SER A 173 8.19 0.78 0.94
CA SER A 173 7.70 1.34 2.20
C SER A 173 6.31 0.80 2.52
N SER A 174 5.97 0.81 3.80
CA SER A 174 4.65 0.41 4.27
C SER A 174 3.52 1.22 3.65
N VAL A 175 2.40 0.55 3.37
CA VAL A 175 1.12 1.20 3.04
C VAL A 175 0.39 1.55 4.34
N LEU A 176 0.36 2.83 4.67
CA LEU A 176 -0.26 3.35 5.90
C LEU A 176 -1.78 3.55 5.76
N TRP A 177 -2.50 2.55 5.25
CA TRP A 177 -3.91 2.66 4.86
C TRP A 177 -4.83 3.14 5.99
N SER A 178 -4.76 2.50 7.16
CA SER A 178 -5.57 2.88 8.33
C SER A 178 -5.36 4.34 8.71
N LYS A 179 -4.10 4.80 8.66
CA LYS A 179 -3.75 6.19 8.97
C LYS A 179 -4.24 7.15 7.89
N SER A 180 -4.20 6.77 6.61
CA SER A 180 -4.75 7.57 5.51
C SER A 180 -6.25 7.78 5.67
N ILE A 181 -7.01 6.74 6.00
CA ILE A 181 -8.45 6.83 6.25
C ILE A 181 -8.76 7.72 7.46
N GLN A 182 -8.02 7.58 8.57
CA GLN A 182 -8.16 8.46 9.73
C GLN A 182 -7.86 9.92 9.38
N LYS A 183 -6.84 10.16 8.55
CA LYS A 183 -6.49 11.50 8.09
C LYS A 183 -7.60 12.09 7.22
N MET A 184 -8.15 11.33 6.28
CA MET A 184 -9.32 11.74 5.48
C MET A 184 -10.52 12.13 6.37
N ARG A 185 -10.83 11.34 7.41
CA ARG A 185 -11.88 11.69 8.39
C ARG A 185 -11.58 13.00 9.13
N SER A 186 -10.34 13.20 9.56
CA SER A 186 -9.91 14.46 10.19
C SER A 186 -10.01 15.67 9.24
N PHE A 187 -10.04 15.43 7.94
CA PHE A 187 -10.25 16.43 6.89
C PHE A 187 -11.72 16.58 6.48
N GLY A 188 -12.64 15.92 7.19
CA GLY A 188 -14.09 16.06 7.01
C GLY A 188 -14.75 14.99 6.15
N ALA A 189 -14.04 13.92 5.75
CA ALA A 189 -14.67 12.81 5.02
C ALA A 189 -15.70 12.08 5.91
N VAL A 190 -16.96 12.04 5.45
CA VAL A 190 -18.08 11.35 6.11
C VAL A 190 -18.60 10.15 5.31
N GLU A 191 -18.35 10.12 4.00
CA GLU A 191 -18.74 9.03 3.10
C GLU A 191 -17.52 8.56 2.30
N PHE A 192 -17.41 7.24 2.10
CA PHE A 192 -16.34 6.62 1.33
C PHE A 192 -16.95 5.67 0.30
N ILE A 193 -16.53 5.82 -0.96
CA ILE A 193 -16.98 4.98 -2.07
C ILE A 193 -15.78 4.19 -2.59
N GLU A 194 -15.86 2.86 -2.54
CA GLU A 194 -14.83 1.99 -3.13
C GLU A 194 -15.02 1.88 -4.65
N CYS A 195 -14.01 2.31 -5.40
CA CYS A 195 -13.99 2.28 -6.86
C CYS A 195 -13.09 1.14 -7.36
N GLY A 196 -13.70 0.01 -7.73
CA GLY A 196 -12.98 -1.15 -8.25
C GLY A 196 -13.79 -2.44 -8.10
N PRO A 197 -13.26 -3.58 -8.57
CA PRO A 197 -13.91 -4.87 -8.37
C PRO A 197 -13.84 -5.31 -6.90
N GLY A 198 -14.94 -5.86 -6.38
CA GLY A 198 -14.99 -6.41 -5.03
C GLY A 198 -15.41 -5.40 -3.96
N ASN A 199 -15.03 -5.66 -2.71
CA ASN A 199 -15.41 -4.86 -1.55
C ASN A 199 -14.37 -4.91 -0.42
N VAL A 200 -13.09 -5.05 -0.78
CA VAL A 200 -12.02 -5.27 0.20
C VAL A 200 -11.84 -4.02 1.05
N LEU A 201 -11.69 -2.85 0.42
CA LEU A 201 -11.45 -1.60 1.12
C LEU A 201 -12.66 -1.19 1.96
N THR A 202 -13.88 -1.46 1.49
CA THR A 202 -15.12 -1.27 2.25
C THR A 202 -15.14 -2.11 3.53
N LYS A 203 -14.66 -3.35 3.49
CA LYS A 203 -14.55 -4.20 4.69
C LYS A 203 -13.49 -3.69 5.65
N LEU A 204 -12.36 -3.19 5.14
CA LEU A 204 -11.31 -2.57 5.96
C LEU A 204 -11.81 -1.30 6.63
N LEU A 205 -12.49 -0.43 5.88
CA LEU A 205 -13.04 0.84 6.35
C LEU A 205 -13.91 0.68 7.59
N ARG A 206 -14.73 -0.37 7.66
CA ARG A 206 -15.61 -0.67 8.81
C ARG A 206 -14.84 -0.95 10.10
N GLN A 207 -13.56 -1.27 10.02
CA GLN A 207 -12.70 -1.56 11.16
C GLN A 207 -11.84 -0.37 11.57
N ILE A 208 -11.80 0.69 10.76
CA ILE A 208 -10.97 1.88 11.01
C ILE A 208 -11.84 2.93 11.70
N PRO A 209 -11.41 3.48 12.86
CA PRO A 209 -12.12 4.52 13.60
C PRO A 209 -12.01 5.89 12.93
#